data_AF-A0A5B8XR77-F1
#
_entry.id   AF-A0A5B8XR77-F1
#
_cell.length_a   1.000
_cell.length_b   1.000
_cell.length_c   1.000
_cell.angle_alpha   90.00
_cell.angle_beta   90.00
_cell.angle_gamma   90.00
#
_symmetry.space_group_name_H-M   'P 1'
#
loop_
_entity.id
_entity.type
_entity.pdbx_description
1 polymer ?
#
loop_
_entity_poly.entity_id
_entity_poly.type
_entity_poly.pdbx_seq_one_letter_code
_entity_poly.pdbx_strand_id
1 'polypeptide(L)'
;MKNLLFAIIAIISTTVFVPSKVEAKCYRFSDAPSDVFVCVGKNGSDSFDDRKAAKKICDEKAGKNCGNVGSHSSSCHSNSNLCYDETGKAHRSLKDY
;
A
#
# COMPACT_ATOMS: atom_id res chain seq x y z
N MET A 1 -29.38 -10.83 -55.83
CA MET A 1 -29.36 -9.56 -55.08
C MET A 1 -29.34 -9.88 -53.60
N LYS A 2 -28.51 -9.16 -52.87
CA LYS A 2 -27.72 -9.58 -51.72
C LYS A 2 -28.18 -8.73 -50.53
N ASN A 3 -29.15 -9.21 -49.76
CA ASN A 3 -29.76 -8.39 -48.71
C ASN A 3 -29.77 -9.17 -47.38
N LEU A 4 -28.54 -9.37 -46.92
CA LEU A 4 -28.06 -9.26 -45.54
C LEU A 4 -29.12 -8.80 -44.51
N LEU A 5 -29.74 -9.76 -43.82
CA LEU A 5 -30.47 -9.50 -42.57
C LEU A 5 -29.66 -10.08 -41.41
N PHE A 6 -28.62 -9.35 -41.03
CA PHE A 6 -27.93 -9.55 -39.74
C PHE A 6 -28.35 -8.40 -38.83
N ALA A 7 -29.41 -8.61 -38.05
CA ALA A 7 -29.83 -7.69 -37.01
C ALA A 7 -29.18 -8.08 -35.68
N ILE A 8 -27.96 -7.58 -35.50
CA ILE A 8 -27.39 -6.96 -34.29
C ILE A 8 -27.88 -7.56 -32.95
N ILE A 9 -27.15 -8.56 -32.46
CA ILE A 9 -27.14 -8.93 -31.04
C ILE A 9 -26.37 -7.83 -30.30
N ALA A 10 -27.09 -6.95 -29.59
CA ALA A 10 -26.50 -5.98 -28.70
C ALA A 10 -25.88 -6.71 -27.50
N ILE A 11 -24.56 -6.95 -27.57
CA ILE A 11 -23.78 -7.47 -26.45
C ILE A 11 -23.72 -6.38 -25.39
N ILE A 12 -24.55 -6.53 -24.35
CA ILE A 12 -24.48 -5.70 -23.14
C ILE A 12 -23.18 -6.09 -22.43
N SER A 13 -22.10 -5.38 -22.75
CA SER A 13 -20.85 -5.45 -22.00
C SER A 13 -21.04 -4.67 -20.71
N THR A 14 -21.56 -5.33 -19.66
CA THR A 14 -21.44 -4.81 -18.30
C THR A 14 -19.97 -4.90 -17.91
N THR A 15 -19.23 -3.81 -18.10
CA THR A 15 -17.91 -3.65 -17.50
C THR A 15 -18.11 -3.58 -15.99
N VAL A 16 -17.95 -4.74 -15.34
CA VAL A 16 -17.85 -4.82 -13.89
C VAL A 16 -16.65 -3.96 -13.50
N PHE A 17 -16.92 -2.78 -12.94
CA PHE A 17 -15.92 -1.95 -12.27
C PHE A 17 -15.44 -2.76 -11.05
N VAL A 18 -14.44 -3.60 -11.27
CA VAL A 18 -13.66 -4.17 -10.17
C VAL A 18 -12.87 -2.98 -9.61
N PRO A 19 -13.11 -2.53 -8.36
CA PRO A 19 -12.15 -1.63 -7.75
C PRO A 19 -10.82 -2.38 -7.75
N SER A 20 -9.83 -1.83 -8.44
CA SER A 20 -8.44 -2.24 -8.28
C SER A 20 -8.22 -2.28 -6.77
N LYS A 21 -7.88 -3.44 -6.23
CA LYS A 21 -7.52 -3.55 -4.82
C LYS A 21 -6.22 -2.77 -4.68
N VAL A 22 -6.40 -1.52 -4.33
CA VAL A 22 -5.38 -0.53 -4.09
C VAL A 22 -4.72 -0.97 -2.78
N GLU A 23 -3.56 -1.61 -2.91
CA GLU A 23 -2.86 -2.20 -1.78
C GLU A 23 -2.18 -1.06 -1.02
N ALA A 24 -2.75 -0.70 0.12
CA ALA A 24 -2.03 0.00 1.16
C ALA A 24 -0.74 -0.79 1.48
N LYS A 25 0.27 -0.12 2.06
CA LYS A 25 1.53 -0.80 2.41
C LYS A 25 2.10 -0.38 3.76
N CYS A 26 2.55 -1.38 4.49
CA CYS A 26 3.57 -1.31 5.54
C CYS A 26 4.96 -1.49 4.93
N TYR A 27 5.79 -0.47 5.04
CA TYR A 27 7.15 -0.44 4.50
C TYR A 27 8.18 -0.77 5.58
N ARG A 28 9.15 -1.62 5.22
CA ARG A 28 10.39 -1.82 5.94
C ARG A 28 11.52 -1.20 5.13
N PHE A 29 12.40 -0.47 5.79
CA PHE A 29 13.52 0.22 5.14
C PHE A 29 14.84 -0.51 5.40
N SER A 30 15.79 -0.39 4.48
CA SER A 30 17.05 -1.16 4.47
C SER A 30 17.91 -0.94 5.71
N ASP A 31 17.95 0.30 6.21
CA ASP A 31 18.86 0.72 7.27
C ASP A 31 18.12 0.93 8.60
N ALA A 32 16.80 0.72 8.59
CA ALA A 32 15.98 0.76 9.80
C ALA A 32 16.30 -0.42 10.72
N PRO A 33 16.10 -0.28 12.04
CA PRO A 33 16.07 -1.43 12.95
C PRO A 33 15.09 -2.49 12.42
N SER A 34 15.42 -3.78 12.60
CA SER A 34 14.68 -4.89 11.98
C SER A 34 13.19 -4.89 12.25
N ASP A 35 12.80 -4.39 13.42
CA ASP A 35 11.44 -4.40 13.95
C ASP A 35 10.60 -3.18 13.54
N VAL A 36 11.20 -2.20 12.85
CA VAL A 36 10.54 -0.95 12.45
C VAL A 36 9.84 -1.14 11.10
N PHE A 37 8.52 -0.95 11.14
CA PHE A 37 7.66 -0.89 9.95
C PHE A 37 6.85 0.40 9.99
N VAL A 38 6.59 0.98 8.83
CA VAL A 38 5.72 2.16 8.73
C VAL A 38 4.62 1.91 7.72
N CYS A 39 3.38 1.89 8.19
CA CYS A 39 2.18 1.66 7.41
C CYS A 39 1.51 2.98 7.06
N VAL A 40 1.40 3.27 5.77
CA VAL A 40 0.78 4.49 5.25
C VAL A 40 -0.10 4.17 4.04
N GLY A 41 -0.88 5.17 3.62
CA GLY A 41 -1.71 5.03 2.44
C GLY A 41 -2.89 4.10 2.69
N LYS A 42 -3.52 4.15 3.87
CA LYS A 42 -4.74 3.41 4.14
C LYS A 42 -5.81 3.79 3.09
N ASN A 43 -6.28 2.81 2.31
CA ASN A 43 -7.11 3.01 1.10
C ASN A 43 -6.42 3.72 -0.09
N GLY A 44 -5.09 3.82 -0.06
CA GLY A 44 -4.20 4.39 -1.09
C GLY A 44 -3.29 3.33 -1.72
N SER A 45 -2.57 3.71 -2.77
CA SER A 45 -1.73 2.78 -3.55
C SER A 45 -0.29 2.79 -3.08
N ASP A 46 0.53 1.81 -3.46
CA ASP A 46 1.99 1.93 -3.35
C ASP A 46 2.49 3.05 -4.29
N SER A 47 2.49 4.29 -3.78
CA SER A 47 2.87 5.50 -4.49
C SER A 47 4.22 6.03 -4.00
N PHE A 48 4.86 6.87 -4.83
CA PHE A 48 6.09 7.55 -4.43
C PHE A 48 5.89 8.42 -3.19
N ASP A 49 4.73 9.09 -3.10
CA ASP A 49 4.40 9.95 -1.96
C ASP A 49 4.21 9.15 -0.67
N ASP A 50 3.59 7.97 -0.76
CA ASP A 50 3.45 7.05 0.38
C ASP A 50 4.81 6.57 0.87
N ARG A 51 5.69 6.13 -0.03
CA ARG A 51 7.06 5.73 0.35
C ARG A 51 7.82 6.87 1.01
N LYS A 52 7.66 8.10 0.50
CA LYS A 52 8.30 9.30 1.06
C LYS A 52 7.75 9.64 2.44
N ALA A 53 6.43 9.56 2.63
CA ALA A 53 5.78 9.79 3.91
C ALA A 53 6.20 8.73 4.95
N ALA A 54 6.17 7.45 4.56
CA ALA A 54 6.63 6.34 5.40
C ALA A 54 8.09 6.50 5.81
N LYS A 55 8.95 6.90 4.86
CA LYS A 55 10.37 7.15 5.13
C LYS A 55 10.56 8.27 6.14
N LYS A 56 9.83 9.39 6.00
CA LYS A 56 9.90 10.51 6.94
C LYS A 56 9.58 10.07 8.37
N ILE A 57 8.52 9.30 8.55
CA ILE A 57 8.14 8.75 9.85
C ILE A 57 9.23 7.80 10.38
N CYS A 58 9.77 6.92 9.52
CA CYS A 58 10.87 6.04 9.93
C CYS A 58 12.08 6.85 10.41
N ASP A 59 12.51 7.85 9.63
CA ASP A 59 13.69 8.65 9.95
C ASP A 59 13.52 9.38 11.28
N GLU A 60 12.34 9.96 11.51
CA GLU A 60 11.98 10.66 12.76
C GLU A 60 11.97 9.72 13.97
N LYS A 61 11.38 8.53 13.83
CA LYS A 61 11.22 7.59 14.95
C LYS A 61 12.48 6.79 15.24
N ALA A 62 13.28 6.49 14.22
CA ALA A 62 14.56 5.82 14.38
C ALA A 62 15.71 6.78 14.74
N GLY A 63 15.52 8.09 14.56
CA GLY A 63 16.55 9.11 14.83
C GLY A 63 17.72 9.08 13.86
N LYS A 64 17.55 8.46 12.68
CA LYS A 64 18.57 8.31 11.64
C LYS A 64 17.92 8.12 10.28
N ASN A 65 18.69 8.28 9.20
CA ASN A 65 18.22 7.92 7.87
C ASN A 65 17.98 6.40 7.78
N CYS A 66 16.73 6.00 7.51
CA CYS A 66 16.32 4.61 7.38
C CYS A 66 16.68 3.97 6.03
N GLY A 67 17.18 4.73 5.05
CA GLY A 67 17.56 4.23 3.73
C GLY A 67 16.38 4.06 2.77
N ASN A 68 16.54 3.18 1.79
CA ASN A 68 15.52 2.90 0.76
C ASN A 68 14.50 1.87 1.27
N VAL A 69 13.35 1.77 0.59
CA VAL A 69 12.38 0.69 0.85
C VAL A 69 13.04 -0.65 0.55
N GLY A 70 13.12 -1.51 1.57
CA GLY A 70 13.66 -2.86 1.46
C GLY A 70 12.57 -3.90 1.18
N SER A 71 11.41 -3.77 1.82
CA SER A 71 10.26 -4.63 1.57
C SER A 71 8.95 -3.94 1.94
N HIS A 72 7.84 -4.48 1.43
CA HIS A 72 6.51 -4.00 1.73
C HIS A 72 5.53 -5.16 2.00
N SER A 73 4.55 -4.94 2.87
CA SER A 73 3.50 -5.91 3.23
C SER A 73 2.18 -5.18 3.51
N SER A 74 1.05 -5.87 3.53
CA SER A 74 -0.26 -5.29 3.88
C SER A 74 -0.54 -5.22 5.39
N SER A 75 0.46 -5.60 6.18
CA SER A 75 0.38 -5.69 7.64
C SER A 75 1.77 -5.66 8.24
N CYS A 76 1.86 -5.37 9.52
CA CYS A 76 3.08 -5.52 10.29
C CYS A 76 2.78 -6.11 11.66
N HIS A 77 3.80 -6.75 12.21
CA HIS A 77 3.81 -7.24 13.59
C HIS A 77 5.21 -7.00 14.14
N SER A 78 5.29 -6.32 15.28
CA SER A 78 6.53 -5.97 15.95
C SER A 78 6.41 -6.33 17.42
N ASN A 79 7.31 -7.17 17.93
CA ASN A 79 7.36 -7.51 19.35
C ASN A 79 7.79 -6.33 20.23
N SER A 80 8.39 -5.30 19.61
CA SER A 80 8.91 -4.09 20.24
C SER A 80 7.95 -2.89 20.13
N ASN A 81 6.72 -3.08 19.64
CA ASN A 81 5.75 -2.02 19.33
C ASN A 81 6.27 -0.98 18.31
N LEU A 82 7.04 -1.42 17.32
CA LEU A 82 7.66 -0.55 16.31
C LEU A 82 6.94 -0.60 14.95
N CYS A 83 5.65 -0.93 14.95
CA CYS A 83 4.76 -0.67 13.83
C CYS A 83 4.21 0.74 13.93
N TYR A 84 4.59 1.64 13.02
CA TYR A 84 4.08 3.01 13.00
C TYR A 84 2.97 3.16 11.97
N ASP A 85 1.89 3.85 12.32
CA ASP A 85 0.87 4.27 11.35
C ASP A 85 1.26 5.60 10.67
N GLU A 86 0.39 6.09 9.79
CA GLU A 86 0.54 7.37 9.07
C GLU A 86 0.65 8.61 9.96
N THR A 87 0.25 8.52 11.23
CA THR A 87 0.42 9.59 12.22
C THR A 87 1.74 9.47 12.99
N GLY A 88 2.50 8.40 12.75
CA GLY A 88 3.70 8.06 13.50
C GLY A 88 3.42 7.50 14.89
N LYS A 89 2.20 7.02 15.16
CA LYS A 89 1.86 6.35 16.41
C LYS A 89 2.32 4.90 16.36
N ALA A 90 2.93 4.45 17.46
CA ALA A 90 3.44 3.10 17.64
C ALA A 90 2.33 2.10 17.97
N HIS A 91 2.41 0.92 17.37
CA HIS A 91 1.51 -0.20 17.56
C HIS A 91 2.30 -1.50 17.63
N ARG A 92 1.69 -2.53 18.21
CA ARG A 92 2.24 -3.89 18.16
C ARG A 92 2.02 -4.54 16.80
N SER A 93 0.85 -4.32 16.22
CA SER A 93 0.47 -4.86 14.93
C SER A 93 -0.51 -3.93 14.24
N LEU A 94 -0.35 -3.82 12.92
CA LEU A 94 -1.28 -3.14 12.03
C LEU A 94 -1.63 -4.12 10.91
N LYS A 95 -2.89 -4.11 10.47
CA LYS A 95 -3.44 -5.00 9.45
C LYS A 95 -4.29 -4.19 8.49
N ASP A 96 -4.47 -4.75 7.29
CA ASP A 96 -5.29 -4.15 6.24
C ASP A 96 -4.79 -2.76 5.82
N TYR A 97 -3.46 -2.61 5.85
CA TYR A 97 -2.70 -1.58 5.15
C TYR A 97 -2.00 -2.28 3.98
#